data_AF-A0A316GAQ9-F1
#
_entry.id   AF-A0A316GAQ9-F1
#
_cell.length_a   1.000
_cell.length_b   1.000
_cell.length_c   1.000
_cell.angle_alpha   90.00
_cell.angle_beta   90.00
_cell.angle_gamma   90.00
#
_symmetry.space_group_name_H-M   'P 1'
#
loop_
_entity.id
_entity.type
_entity.pdbx_description
1 polymer ?
#
loop_
_entity_poly.entity_id
_entity_poly.type
_entity_poly.pdbx_seq_one_letter_code
_entity_poly.pdbx_strand_id
1 'polypeptide(L)'
;MIDVVPVALPSAALFGALVLMSDRKRGAFLAQGALVLAVVAMFVAITANGPLAGFDPIEIAGIATGLIAAAVAGMLYHLYLGRFVRVWAARGVFTAVYLGLAALFGLVFLSLF
;
A
#
# COMPACT_ATOMS: atom_id res chain seq x y z
N MET A 1 18.23 -11.24 -4.47
CA MET A 1 16.88 -11.07 -5.04
C MET A 1 15.93 -10.98 -3.87
N ILE A 2 15.22 -9.86 -3.70
CA ILE A 2 14.16 -9.77 -2.70
C ILE A 2 13.06 -10.73 -3.14
N ASP A 3 12.66 -11.67 -2.27
CA ASP A 3 11.47 -12.47 -2.54
C ASP A 3 10.27 -11.52 -2.65
N VAL A 4 9.64 -11.51 -3.82
CA VAL A 4 8.57 -10.55 -4.15
C VAL A 4 7.32 -10.81 -3.28
N VAL A 5 7.17 -12.05 -2.80
CA VAL A 5 6.04 -12.52 -2.00
C VAL A 5 5.88 -11.75 -0.67
N PRO A 6 6.93 -11.59 0.16
CA PRO A 6 6.92 -10.75 1.36
C PRO A 6 6.42 -9.32 1.17
N VAL A 7 6.61 -8.72 0.00
CA VAL A 7 6.17 -7.35 -0.30
C VAL A 7 4.75 -7.34 -0.89
N ALA A 8 4.48 -8.24 -1.84
CA ALA A 8 3.23 -8.29 -2.57
C ALA A 8 2.05 -8.74 -1.69
N LEU A 9 2.26 -9.70 -0.81
CA LEU A 9 1.18 -10.26 0.03
C LEU A 9 0.61 -9.24 1.02
N PRO A 10 1.41 -8.55 1.87
CA PRO A 10 0.86 -7.57 2.81
C PRO A 10 0.17 -6.41 2.09
N SER A 11 0.74 -5.95 0.99
CA SER A 11 0.18 -4.90 0.15
C SER A 11 -1.19 -5.28 -0.43
N ALA A 12 -1.29 -6.47 -1.04
CA ALA A 12 -2.54 -6.97 -1.62
C ALA A 12 -3.59 -7.25 -0.53
N ALA A 13 -3.18 -7.79 0.61
CA ALA A 13 -4.05 -8.05 1.75
C ALA A 13 -4.63 -6.75 2.31
N LEU A 14 -3.79 -5.72 2.51
CA LEU A 14 -4.24 -4.39 2.97
C LEU A 14 -5.24 -3.78 1.99
N PHE A 15 -4.91 -3.73 0.70
CA PHE A 15 -5.80 -3.19 -0.32
C PHE A 15 -7.13 -3.95 -0.38
N GLY A 16 -7.09 -5.28 -0.38
CA GLY A 16 -8.27 -6.14 -0.38
C GLY A 16 -9.15 -5.90 0.85
N ALA A 17 -8.56 -5.80 2.03
CA ALA A 17 -9.29 -5.53 3.27
C ALA A 17 -10.00 -4.17 3.24
N LEU A 18 -9.35 -3.14 2.71
CA LEU A 18 -9.95 -1.81 2.55
C LEU A 18 -11.11 -1.84 1.56
N VAL A 19 -10.92 -2.41 0.37
CA VAL A 19 -11.93 -2.41 -0.70
C VAL A 19 -13.16 -3.28 -0.39
N LEU A 20 -12.99 -4.31 0.43
CA LEU A 20 -14.09 -5.15 0.91
C LEU A 20 -14.86 -4.52 2.09
N MET A 21 -14.36 -3.42 2.65
CA MET A 21 -15.00 -2.75 3.80
C MET A 21 -16.24 -1.95 3.38
N SER A 22 -17.36 -2.20 4.05
CA SER A 22 -18.64 -1.52 3.77
C SER A 22 -18.69 -0.09 4.32
N ASP A 23 -18.05 0.17 5.46
CA ASP A 23 -18.04 1.49 6.08
C ASP A 23 -16.99 2.39 5.42
N ARG A 24 -17.49 3.37 4.65
CA ARG A 24 -16.67 4.33 3.92
C ARG A 24 -15.79 5.20 4.82
N LYS A 25 -16.30 5.66 5.96
CA LYS A 25 -15.56 6.59 6.84
C LYS A 25 -14.46 5.83 7.57
N ARG A 26 -14.78 4.65 8.10
CA ARG A 26 -13.80 3.77 8.76
C ARG A 26 -12.74 3.30 7.77
N GLY A 27 -13.13 2.90 6.57
CA GLY A 27 -12.19 2.48 5.52
C GLY A 27 -11.21 3.59 5.14
N ALA A 28 -11.69 4.83 4.95
CA ALA A 28 -10.84 5.98 4.68
C ALA A 28 -9.87 6.29 5.84
N PHE A 29 -10.36 6.23 7.09
CA PHE A 29 -9.52 6.44 8.27
C PHE A 29 -8.44 5.38 8.43
N LEU A 30 -8.80 4.10 8.24
CA LEU A 30 -7.84 2.99 8.29
C LEU A 30 -6.80 3.07 7.17
N ALA A 31 -7.21 3.48 5.96
CA ALA A 31 -6.29 3.72 4.86
C ALA A 31 -5.28 4.84 5.19
N GLN A 32 -5.73 5.93 5.82
CA GLN A 32 -4.82 7.00 6.28
C GLN A 32 -3.89 6.52 7.38
N GLY A 33 -4.38 5.77 8.37
CA GLY A 33 -3.55 5.18 9.42
C GLY A 33 -2.49 4.24 8.85
N ALA A 34 -2.88 3.38 7.91
CA ALA A 34 -1.95 2.48 7.21
C ALA A 34 -0.89 3.26 6.41
N LEU A 35 -1.28 4.36 5.75
CA LEU A 35 -0.35 5.23 5.03
C LEU A 35 0.69 5.85 5.99
N VAL A 36 0.26 6.37 7.13
CA VAL A 36 1.16 6.93 8.15
C VAL A 36 2.16 5.87 8.62
N LEU A 37 1.68 4.67 8.96
CA LEU A 37 2.56 3.57 9.39
C LEU A 37 3.56 3.16 8.31
N ALA A 38 3.12 3.10 7.04
CA ALA A 38 4.00 2.76 5.93
C ALA A 38 5.07 3.83 5.67
N VAL A 39 4.70 5.11 5.76
CA VAL A 39 5.68 6.22 5.65
C VAL A 39 6.67 6.18 6.80
N VAL A 40 6.23 5.95 8.03
CA VAL A 40 7.13 5.78 9.18
C VAL A 40 8.09 4.61 8.96
N ALA A 41 7.59 3.46 8.49
CA ALA A 41 8.44 2.30 8.17
C ALA A 41 9.47 2.62 7.09
N MET A 42 9.09 3.38 6.05
CA MET A 42 10.02 3.85 5.01
C MET A 42 11.12 4.76 5.59
N PHE A 43 10.76 5.73 6.44
CA PHE A 43 11.75 6.59 7.11
C PHE A 43 12.70 5.79 8.00
N VAL A 44 12.16 4.85 8.76
CA VAL A 44 12.96 3.95 9.59
C VAL A 44 13.93 3.14 8.73
N ALA A 45 13.46 2.58 7.60
CA ALA A 45 14.30 1.84 6.67
C ALA A 45 15.45 2.70 6.08
N ILE A 46 15.17 3.96 5.71
CA ILE A 46 16.19 4.87 5.15
C ILE A 46 17.23 5.27 6.20
N THR A 47 16.84 5.41 7.46
CA THR A 47 17.71 5.93 8.54
C THR A 47 18.41 4.83 9.35
N ALA A 48 18.07 3.56 9.12
CA ALA A 48 18.62 2.44 9.87
C ALA A 48 20.08 2.16 9.48
N ASN A 49 20.95 2.02 10.49
CA ASN A 49 22.36 1.65 10.31
C ASN A 49 22.61 0.13 10.38
N GLY A 50 21.55 -0.68 10.37
CA GLY A 50 21.63 -2.14 10.46
C GLY A 50 20.25 -2.79 10.47
N PRO A 51 20.18 -4.14 10.57
CA PRO A 51 18.93 -4.88 10.56
C PRO A 51 18.01 -4.48 11.72
N LEU A 52 16.71 -4.40 11.45
CA LEU A 52 15.69 -4.04 12.44
C LEU A 52 14.68 -5.18 12.58
N ALA A 53 14.49 -5.66 13.81
CA ALA A 53 13.60 -6.79 14.11
C ALA A 53 13.86 -8.04 13.23
N GLY A 54 15.11 -8.25 12.82
CA GLY A 54 15.51 -9.37 11.97
C GLY A 54 15.31 -9.17 10.46
N PHE A 55 14.89 -7.98 10.03
CA PHE A 55 14.74 -7.63 8.62
C PHE A 55 15.82 -6.66 8.17
N ASP A 56 16.29 -6.83 6.93
CA ASP A 56 17.18 -5.86 6.31
C ASP A 56 16.40 -4.58 5.98
N PRO A 57 16.99 -3.38 6.10
CA PRO A 57 16.30 -2.13 5.81
C PRO A 57 15.67 -2.08 4.41
N ILE A 58 16.31 -2.72 3.42
CA ILE A 58 15.80 -2.82 2.05
C ILE A 58 14.48 -3.61 1.96
N GLU A 59 14.30 -4.64 2.79
CA GLU A 59 13.07 -5.43 2.83
C GLU A 59 11.94 -4.61 3.45
N ILE A 60 12.23 -3.87 4.53
CA ILE A 60 11.29 -2.97 5.18
C ILE A 60 10.84 -1.87 4.20
N ALA A 61 11.78 -1.27 3.47
CA ALA A 61 11.47 -0.27 2.45
C ALA A 61 10.63 -0.87 1.30
N GLY A 62 10.91 -2.09 0.86
CA GLY A 62 10.10 -2.80 -0.11
C GLY A 62 8.65 -2.98 0.35
N ILE A 63 8.45 -3.50 1.58
CA ILE A 63 7.13 -3.68 2.18
C ILE A 63 6.40 -2.33 2.30
N ALA A 64 7.09 -1.32 2.83
CA ALA A 64 6.53 0.02 2.99
C ALA A 64 6.07 0.62 1.65
N THR A 65 6.85 0.43 0.58
CA THR A 65 6.50 0.87 -0.79
C THR A 65 5.16 0.29 -1.24
N GLY A 66 4.97 -1.02 -1.07
CA GLY A 66 3.70 -1.69 -1.40
C GLY A 66 2.54 -1.19 -0.55
N LEU A 67 2.74 -1.07 0.77
CA LEU A 67 1.72 -0.57 1.69
C LEU A 67 1.28 0.87 1.37
N ILE A 68 2.20 1.74 0.95
CA ILE A 68 1.86 3.10 0.49
C ILE A 68 0.93 3.04 -0.73
N ALA A 69 1.26 2.23 -1.75
CA ALA A 69 0.40 2.07 -2.93
C ALA A 69 -1.00 1.55 -2.57
N ALA A 70 -1.07 0.52 -1.72
CA ALA A 70 -2.32 -0.06 -1.23
C ALA A 70 -3.18 0.94 -0.44
N ALA A 71 -2.56 1.68 0.48
CA ALA A 71 -3.22 2.67 1.32
C ALA A 71 -3.75 3.86 0.49
N VAL A 72 -2.96 4.36 -0.46
CA VAL A 72 -3.39 5.44 -1.36
C VAL A 72 -4.57 4.98 -2.22
N ALA A 73 -4.48 3.81 -2.86
CA ALA A 73 -5.57 3.29 -3.69
C ALA A 73 -6.83 3.00 -2.87
N GLY A 74 -6.70 2.42 -1.67
CA GLY A 74 -7.82 2.16 -0.76
C GLY A 74 -8.47 3.44 -0.24
N MET A 75 -7.68 4.46 0.09
CA MET A 75 -8.20 5.78 0.46
C MET A 75 -8.99 6.40 -0.70
N LEU A 76 -8.44 6.38 -1.92
CA LEU A 76 -9.14 6.89 -3.10
C LEU A 76 -10.43 6.10 -3.37
N TYR A 77 -10.42 4.78 -3.21
CA TYR A 77 -11.62 3.95 -3.32
C TYR A 77 -12.72 4.46 -2.39
N HIS A 78 -12.42 4.63 -1.10
CA HIS A 78 -13.41 5.15 -0.15
C HIS A 78 -13.80 6.60 -0.44
N LEU A 79 -12.90 7.47 -0.92
CA LEU A 79 -13.24 8.85 -1.27
C LEU A 79 -14.14 8.94 -2.50
N TYR A 80 -13.99 8.06 -3.48
CA TYR A 80 -14.71 8.13 -4.75
C TYR A 80 -15.84 7.12 -4.90
N LEU A 81 -16.07 6.22 -3.94
CA LEU A 81 -17.09 5.18 -4.01
C LEU A 81 -18.49 5.72 -4.39
N GLY A 82 -18.87 6.88 -3.85
CA GLY A 82 -20.15 7.53 -4.15
C GLY A 82 -20.32 8.06 -5.58
N ARG A 83 -19.26 8.05 -6.40
CA ARG A 83 -19.32 8.42 -7.83
C ARG A 83 -19.64 7.24 -8.75
N PHE A 84 -19.63 6.02 -8.23
CA PHE A 84 -19.89 4.82 -9.00
C PHE A 84 -21.31 4.31 -8.76
N VAL A 85 -22.01 3.96 -9.85
CA VAL A 85 -23.34 3.34 -9.77
C VAL A 85 -23.26 1.87 -9.33
N ARG A 86 -22.14 1.20 -9.64
CA ARG A 86 -21.90 -0.22 -9.32
C ARG A 86 -20.61 -0.38 -8.53
N VAL A 87 -20.69 -1.01 -7.36
CA VAL A 87 -19.54 -1.25 -6.47
C VAL A 87 -18.43 -2.04 -7.18
N TRP A 88 -18.79 -3.06 -7.96
CA TRP A 88 -17.83 -3.86 -8.73
C TRP A 88 -17.02 -3.03 -9.73
N ALA A 89 -17.62 -2.00 -10.34
CA ALA A 89 -16.88 -1.10 -11.23
C ALA A 89 -15.86 -0.27 -10.45
N ALA A 90 -16.23 0.25 -9.27
CA ALA A 90 -15.30 0.94 -8.38
C ALA A 90 -14.14 0.02 -7.98
N ARG A 91 -14.42 -1.21 -7.56
CA ARG A 91 -13.39 -2.19 -7.18
C ARG A 91 -12.42 -2.45 -8.33
N GLY A 92 -12.92 -2.71 -9.54
CA GLY A 92 -12.08 -2.93 -10.72
C GLY A 92 -11.17 -1.74 -11.04
N VAL A 93 -11.71 -0.52 -11.05
CA VAL A 93 -10.93 0.70 -11.29
C VAL A 93 -9.86 0.89 -10.23
N PHE A 94 -10.20 0.76 -8.94
CA PHE A 94 -9.23 0.98 -7.87
C PHE A 94 -8.21 -0.15 -7.73
N THR A 95 -8.53 -1.36 -8.18
CA THR A 95 -7.52 -2.41 -8.35
C THR A 95 -6.50 -2.03 -9.43
N ALA A 96 -6.94 -1.47 -10.56
CA ALA A 96 -6.03 -0.97 -11.58
C ALA A 96 -5.16 0.19 -11.07
N VAL A 97 -5.75 1.12 -10.30
CA VAL A 97 -4.99 2.20 -9.62
C VAL A 97 -3.96 1.63 -8.65
N TYR A 98 -4.34 0.64 -7.83
CA TYR A 98 -3.44 -0.04 -6.92
C TYR A 98 -2.25 -0.66 -7.66
N LEU A 99 -2.50 -1.46 -8.71
CA LEU A 99 -1.44 -2.09 -9.50
C LEU A 99 -0.55 -1.06 -10.20
N GLY A 100 -1.14 0.02 -10.73
CA GLY A 100 -0.40 1.12 -11.35
C GLY A 100 0.51 1.85 -10.37
N LEU A 101 0.01 2.17 -9.17
CA LEU A 101 0.81 2.79 -8.11
C LEU A 101 1.88 1.85 -7.57
N ALA A 102 1.57 0.57 -7.39
CA ALA A 102 2.54 -0.42 -6.94
C ALA A 102 3.68 -0.58 -7.96
N ALA A 103 3.37 -0.61 -9.25
CA ALA A 103 4.37 -0.63 -10.31
C ALA A 103 5.21 0.66 -10.33
N LEU A 104 4.57 1.83 -10.27
CA LEU A 104 5.25 3.12 -10.29
C LEU A 104 6.19 3.28 -9.08
N PHE A 105 5.70 3.05 -7.87
CA PHE A 105 6.50 3.17 -6.66
C PHE A 105 7.56 2.07 -6.56
N GLY A 106 7.25 0.86 -7.06
CA GLY A 106 8.24 -0.21 -7.21
C GLY A 106 9.40 0.19 -8.14
N LEU A 107 9.12 0.86 -9.26
CA LEU A 107 10.17 1.38 -10.15
C LEU A 107 11.01 2.45 -9.46
N VAL A 108 10.39 3.36 -8.71
CA VAL A 108 11.12 4.37 -7.92
C VAL A 108 12.00 3.69 -6.88
N PHE A 109 11.48 2.71 -6.15
CA PHE A 109 12.24 1.92 -5.19
C PHE A 109 13.46 1.24 -5.84
N LEU A 110 13.27 0.54 -6.95
CA LEU A 110 14.36 -0.11 -7.71
C LEU A 110 15.38 0.88 -8.30
N SER A 111 15.04 2.17 -8.42
CA SER A 111 15.97 3.19 -8.90
C SER A 111 16.83 3.80 -7.79
N LEU A 112 16.43 3.65 -6.53
CA LEU A 112 17.07 4.25 -5.35
C LEU A 112 17.89 3.24 -4.53
N PHE A 113 17.60 1.94 -4.67
CA PHE A 113 18.23 0.83 -3.96
C PHE A 113 18.85 -0.16 -4.95
#